data_AF-A0A2S9A9B3-F1
#
_entry.id   AF-A0A2S9A9B3-F1
#
_cell.length_a   1.000
_cell.length_b   1.000
_cell.length_c   1.000
_cell.angle_alpha   90.00
_cell.angle_beta   90.00
_cell.angle_gamma   90.00
#
_symmetry.space_group_name_H-M   'P 1'
#
loop_
_entity.id
_entity.type
_entity.pdbx_description
1 polymer ?
#
loop_
_entity_poly.entity_id
_entity_poly.type
_entity_poly.pdbx_seq_one_letter_code
_entity_poly.pdbx_strand_id
1 'polypeptide(L)'
;MVTWSARWMLSVAVIASALTLTGCALRNIAYDVDERELVGVWGQESGDHAVSLVISADGTFVASSWPRNLVCSARSADTVEDLNGDDLVDFGGSWRSVSPDLVYSLVFSIESGDCARTGWSSDVWDSGSGELELKIFLDSVMDPDSATDSQIFWMRKDARVS
;
A
#
# COMPACT_ATOMS: atom_id res chain seq x y z
N MET A 1 29.05 -67.62 -36.35
CA MET A 1 30.40 -67.04 -36.48
C MET A 1 30.30 -65.53 -36.33
N VAL A 2 31.04 -64.98 -35.35
CA VAL A 2 31.70 -63.64 -35.29
C VAL A 2 30.78 -62.42 -35.54
N THR A 3 30.18 -61.74 -34.55
CA THR A 3 30.65 -60.87 -33.43
C THR A 3 30.92 -59.40 -33.79
N TRP A 4 30.72 -58.53 -32.77
CA TRP A 4 31.05 -57.09 -32.60
C TRP A 4 29.97 -56.06 -33.03
N SER A 5 29.22 -55.40 -32.14
CA SER A 5 29.49 -54.52 -30.98
C SER A 5 29.69 -53.04 -31.33
N ALA A 6 28.80 -52.16 -30.84
CA ALA A 6 29.17 -50.81 -30.39
C ALA A 6 28.02 -50.18 -29.59
N ARG A 7 28.26 -50.10 -28.27
CA ARG A 7 27.57 -49.21 -27.33
C ARG A 7 27.60 -47.77 -27.89
N TRP A 8 26.44 -47.14 -27.98
CA TRP A 8 26.32 -45.69 -27.94
C TRP A 8 25.53 -45.33 -26.67
N MET A 9 26.28 -44.87 -25.67
CA MET A 9 25.74 -44.16 -24.51
C MET A 9 25.41 -42.72 -24.90
N LEU A 10 24.56 -42.09 -24.09
CA LEU A 10 24.51 -40.68 -23.67
C LEU A 10 23.29 -39.85 -24.09
N SER A 11 22.57 -39.45 -23.03
CA SER A 11 22.08 -38.09 -22.77
C SER A 11 20.74 -37.67 -23.37
N VAL A 12 19.66 -37.82 -22.58
CA VAL A 12 18.72 -36.71 -22.28
C VAL A 12 18.10 -36.94 -20.90
N ALA A 13 18.88 -36.68 -19.86
CA ALA A 13 18.33 -36.12 -18.63
C ALA A 13 18.73 -34.64 -18.63
N VAL A 14 17.89 -33.79 -18.04
CA VAL A 14 18.07 -32.35 -17.79
C VAL A 14 17.05 -31.48 -18.56
N ILE A 15 16.38 -30.62 -17.78
CA ILE A 15 15.49 -29.48 -18.11
C ILE A 15 14.01 -29.78 -18.39
N ALA A 16 13.34 -30.49 -17.48
CA ALA A 16 11.91 -30.29 -17.22
C ALA A 16 11.67 -29.62 -15.85
N SER A 17 12.69 -28.95 -15.31
CA SER A 17 12.55 -27.99 -14.22
C SER A 17 12.19 -26.64 -14.83
N ALA A 18 11.04 -26.58 -15.51
CA ALA A 18 10.42 -25.31 -15.81
C ALA A 18 10.08 -24.69 -14.45
N LEU A 19 10.89 -23.71 -14.08
CA LEU A 19 10.71 -22.88 -12.90
C LEU A 19 9.26 -22.40 -12.85
N THR A 20 8.45 -23.04 -12.03
CA THR A 20 7.29 -22.38 -11.43
C THR A 20 7.85 -21.44 -10.36
N LEU A 21 8.53 -20.37 -10.80
CA LEU A 21 8.66 -19.17 -10.01
C LEU A 21 7.25 -18.59 -9.94
N THR A 22 6.45 -19.11 -9.01
CA THR A 22 5.35 -18.34 -8.44
C THR A 22 6.00 -17.12 -7.82
N GLY A 23 6.09 -16.04 -8.59
CA GLY A 23 6.59 -14.76 -8.11
C GLY A 23 5.65 -14.30 -7.02
N CYS A 24 6.04 -14.55 -5.76
CA CYS A 24 5.59 -13.70 -4.68
C CYS A 24 6.15 -12.32 -5.03
N ALA A 25 5.33 -11.48 -5.66
CA ALA A 25 5.63 -10.06 -5.78
C ALA A 25 5.77 -9.55 -4.34
N LEU A 26 7.01 -9.38 -3.90
CA LEU A 26 7.29 -8.92 -2.54
C LEU A 26 6.85 -7.46 -2.49
N ARG A 27 5.87 -7.17 -1.64
CA ARG A 27 5.57 -5.80 -1.26
C ARG A 27 6.77 -5.24 -0.50
N ASN A 28 7.27 -4.08 -0.91
CA ASN A 28 8.42 -3.45 -0.28
C ASN A 28 8.18 -1.95 -0.12
N ILE A 29 8.91 -1.32 0.79
CA ILE A 29 8.92 0.15 0.88
C ILE A 29 9.42 0.73 -0.45
N ALA A 30 8.74 1.76 -0.95
CA ALA A 30 9.08 2.41 -2.21
C ALA A 30 10.24 3.40 -2.04
N TYR A 31 11.44 2.89 -1.71
CA TYR A 31 12.61 3.73 -1.40
C TYR A 31 12.98 4.73 -2.52
N ASP A 32 12.73 4.37 -3.78
CA ASP A 32 13.12 5.16 -4.95
C ASP A 32 11.99 6.07 -5.48
N VAL A 33 10.91 6.25 -4.72
CA VAL A 33 9.76 7.08 -5.14
C VAL A 33 10.13 8.57 -5.17
N ASP A 34 9.81 9.27 -6.26
CA ASP A 34 9.91 10.73 -6.36
C ASP A 34 8.67 11.41 -5.75
N GLU A 35 8.83 12.62 -5.21
CA GLU A 35 7.74 13.36 -4.58
C GLU A 35 6.58 13.65 -5.57
N ARG A 36 6.89 13.81 -6.86
CA ARG A 36 5.87 13.97 -7.92
C ARG A 36 5.04 12.71 -8.13
N GLU A 37 5.62 11.54 -7.84
CA GLU A 37 4.91 10.27 -7.90
C GLU A 37 3.99 10.06 -6.69
N LEU A 38 4.00 10.96 -5.71
CA LEU A 38 3.05 10.94 -4.60
C LEU A 38 1.76 11.70 -4.93
N VAL A 39 1.87 12.70 -5.79
CA VAL A 39 0.74 13.51 -6.26
C VAL A 39 -0.20 12.65 -7.09
N GLY A 40 -1.51 12.80 -6.83
CA GLY A 40 -2.56 12.08 -7.54
C GLY A 40 -3.68 11.60 -6.63
N VAL A 41 -4.52 10.73 -7.19
CA VAL A 41 -5.64 10.11 -6.49
C VAL A 41 -5.20 8.77 -5.94
N TRP A 42 -5.45 8.55 -4.66
CA TRP A 42 -5.29 7.30 -3.95
C TRP A 42 -6.67 6.81 -3.55
N GLY A 43 -6.92 5.51 -3.63
CA GLY A 43 -8.24 4.99 -3.31
C GLY A 43 -8.22 3.54 -2.87
N GLN A 44 -9.29 3.16 -2.18
CA GLN A 44 -9.60 1.78 -1.86
C GLN A 44 -11.11 1.61 -2.02
N GLU A 45 -11.51 0.50 -2.64
CA GLU A 45 -12.89 0.05 -2.50
C GLU A 45 -13.00 -0.75 -1.21
N SER A 46 -13.84 -0.28 -0.29
CA SER A 46 -14.11 -0.91 0.99
C SER A 46 -15.60 -1.22 1.08
N GLY A 47 -15.97 -2.48 0.81
CA GLY A 47 -17.37 -2.88 0.71
C GLY A 47 -18.09 -2.13 -0.42
N ASP A 48 -19.19 -1.44 -0.09
CA ASP A 48 -20.01 -0.66 -1.04
C ASP A 48 -19.55 0.80 -1.18
N HIS A 49 -18.45 1.19 -0.53
CA HIS A 49 -17.97 2.57 -0.50
C HIS A 49 -16.56 2.69 -1.11
N ALA A 50 -16.37 3.76 -1.91
CA ALA A 50 -15.06 4.13 -2.43
C ALA A 50 -14.45 5.21 -1.54
N VAL A 51 -13.37 4.84 -0.83
CA VAL A 51 -12.58 5.78 -0.03
C VAL A 51 -11.54 6.42 -0.92
N SER A 52 -11.35 7.74 -0.84
CA SER A 52 -10.38 8.44 -1.69
C SER A 52 -9.54 9.47 -0.95
N LEU A 53 -8.33 9.68 -1.43
CA LEU A 53 -7.38 10.69 -0.98
C LEU A 53 -6.71 11.31 -2.19
N VAL A 54 -6.89 12.61 -2.37
CA VAL A 54 -6.23 13.38 -3.42
C VAL A 54 -5.07 14.13 -2.78
N ILE A 55 -3.85 13.82 -3.23
CA ILE A 55 -2.62 14.50 -2.83
C ILE A 55 -2.25 15.47 -3.93
N SER A 56 -2.15 16.76 -3.60
CA SER A 56 -1.87 17.85 -4.55
C SER A 56 -0.40 18.28 -4.48
N ALA A 57 0.13 18.73 -5.62
CA ALA A 57 1.51 19.21 -5.74
C ALA A 57 1.80 20.49 -4.96
N ASP A 58 0.77 21.21 -4.49
CA ASP A 58 0.90 22.41 -3.66
C ASP A 58 1.06 22.11 -2.16
N GLY A 59 1.17 20.83 -1.79
CA GLY A 59 1.31 20.39 -0.40
C GLY A 59 -0.02 20.24 0.33
N THR A 60 -1.15 20.31 -0.38
CA THR A 60 -2.49 20.07 0.20
C THR A 60 -3.01 18.67 -0.11
N PHE A 61 -3.96 18.20 0.70
CA PHE A 61 -4.72 16.98 0.41
C PHE A 61 -6.20 17.14 0.72
N VAL A 62 -7.02 16.33 0.06
CA VAL A 62 -8.44 16.14 0.36
C VAL A 62 -8.73 14.66 0.50
N ALA A 63 -9.36 14.28 1.60
CA ALA A 63 -9.81 12.93 1.90
C ALA A 63 -11.34 12.89 1.86
N SER A 64 -11.91 11.88 1.20
CA SER A 64 -13.36 11.73 1.07
C SER A 64 -13.83 10.32 1.40
N SER A 65 -14.95 10.25 2.12
CA SER A 65 -15.63 9.02 2.51
C SER A 65 -14.77 8.09 3.38
N TRP A 66 -13.98 8.64 4.30
CA TRP A 66 -13.14 7.84 5.20
C TRP A 66 -13.93 7.39 6.42
N PRO A 67 -13.80 6.13 6.88
CA PRO A 67 -14.38 5.71 8.15
C PRO A 67 -13.88 6.58 9.31
N ARG A 68 -14.79 7.16 10.08
CA ARG A 68 -14.43 8.06 11.20
C ARG A 68 -13.56 7.36 12.24
N ASN A 69 -13.78 6.06 12.45
CA ASN A 69 -13.01 5.22 13.36
C ASN A 69 -11.66 4.74 12.79
N LEU A 70 -11.26 5.19 11.59
CA LEU A 70 -9.90 5.03 11.05
C LEU A 70 -8.99 6.21 11.44
N VAL A 71 -9.49 7.44 11.31
CA VAL A 71 -8.65 8.66 11.32
C VAL A 71 -9.02 9.69 12.39
N CYS A 72 -10.23 9.63 12.95
CA CYS A 72 -10.78 10.73 13.75
C CYS A 72 -11.21 10.35 15.17
N SER A 73 -11.35 9.06 15.45
CA SER A 73 -11.78 8.55 16.76
C SER A 73 -10.61 8.31 17.71
N ALA A 74 -10.84 8.47 19.02
CA ALA A 74 -9.92 8.03 20.07
C ALA A 74 -10.03 6.51 20.36
N ARG A 75 -11.11 5.87 19.88
CA ARG A 75 -11.25 4.41 19.83
C ARG A 75 -11.31 4.01 18.36
N SER A 76 -10.15 3.63 17.83
CA SER A 76 -10.00 3.11 16.48
C SER A 76 -10.60 1.71 16.36
N ALA A 77 -10.76 1.26 15.12
CA ALA A 77 -10.89 -0.15 14.78
C ALA A 77 -9.63 -0.94 15.14
N ASP A 78 -9.79 -2.22 15.54
CA ASP A 78 -8.67 -3.13 15.78
C ASP A 78 -8.24 -3.84 14.50
N THR A 79 -9.20 -4.16 13.62
CA THR A 79 -8.97 -4.65 12.26
C THR A 79 -9.75 -3.85 11.20
N VAL A 80 -9.38 -3.99 9.93
CA VAL A 80 -10.04 -3.31 8.80
C VAL A 80 -11.52 -3.68 8.73
N GLU A 81 -11.90 -4.89 9.13
CA GLU A 81 -13.29 -5.35 9.19
C GLU A 81 -14.12 -4.63 10.27
N ASP A 82 -13.47 -4.05 11.28
CA ASP A 82 -14.15 -3.26 12.32
C ASP A 82 -14.37 -1.79 11.89
N LEU A 83 -13.93 -1.39 10.70
CA LEU A 83 -14.16 -0.05 10.17
C LEU A 83 -15.65 0.18 9.91
N ASN A 84 -16.15 1.33 10.37
CA ASN A 84 -17.56 1.66 10.23
C ASN A 84 -17.80 2.36 8.88
N GLY A 85 -18.27 1.58 7.91
CA GLY A 85 -18.62 2.07 6.57
C GLY A 85 -19.81 3.05 6.53
N ASP A 86 -20.63 3.11 7.59
CA ASP A 86 -21.81 3.99 7.66
C ASP A 86 -21.50 5.36 8.30
N ASP A 87 -20.38 5.50 9.01
CA ASP A 87 -19.93 6.74 9.65
C ASP A 87 -18.68 7.26 8.95
N LEU A 88 -18.92 7.94 7.82
CA LEU A 88 -17.88 8.45 6.94
C LEU A 88 -17.65 9.94 7.16
N VAL A 89 -16.41 10.37 6.93
CA VAL A 89 -15.97 11.75 7.02
C VAL A 89 -15.18 12.19 5.81
N ASP A 90 -15.35 13.47 5.49
CA ASP A 90 -14.52 14.21 4.57
C ASP A 90 -13.67 15.20 5.37
N PHE A 91 -12.40 15.33 5.02
CA PHE A 91 -11.47 16.24 5.68
C PHE A 91 -10.32 16.59 4.75
N GLY A 92 -9.52 17.57 5.14
CA GLY A 92 -8.39 18.03 4.33
C GLY A 92 -7.39 18.81 5.14
N GLY A 93 -6.25 19.07 4.53
CA GLY A 93 -5.18 19.85 5.13
C GLY A 93 -3.89 19.77 4.33
N SER A 94 -2.75 19.70 5.03
CA SER A 94 -1.43 19.70 4.40
C SER A 94 -0.73 18.35 4.53
N TRP A 95 0.13 18.05 3.56
CA TRP A 95 0.98 16.87 3.57
C TRP A 95 2.43 17.25 3.25
N ARG A 96 3.36 16.40 3.67
CA ARG A 96 4.77 16.47 3.29
C ARG A 96 5.45 15.12 3.51
N SER A 97 6.56 14.89 2.82
CA SER A 97 7.49 13.84 3.24
C SER A 97 8.14 14.19 4.59
N VAL A 98 8.55 13.18 5.34
CA VAL A 98 9.26 13.35 6.62
C VAL A 98 10.58 14.07 6.38
N SER A 99 11.30 13.69 5.32
CA SER A 99 12.53 14.34 4.88
C SER A 99 12.77 14.09 3.37
N PRO A 100 13.68 14.86 2.73
CA PRO A 100 14.08 14.61 1.34
C PRO A 100 14.70 13.23 1.10
N ASP A 101 15.24 12.58 2.13
CA ASP A 101 15.82 11.23 2.05
C ASP A 101 14.79 10.13 2.32
N LEU A 102 13.61 10.49 2.82
CA LEU A 102 12.51 9.59 3.20
C LEU A 102 11.23 10.02 2.51
N VAL A 103 11.29 10.19 1.18
CA VAL A 103 10.16 10.64 0.36
C VAL A 103 8.95 9.73 0.52
N TYR A 104 9.18 8.42 0.66
CA TYR A 104 8.14 7.41 0.87
C TYR A 104 7.41 7.54 2.23
N SER A 105 7.94 8.27 3.20
CA SER A 105 7.33 8.41 4.52
C SER A 105 6.64 9.78 4.62
N LEU A 106 5.34 9.77 4.81
CA LEU A 106 4.46 10.93 4.70
C LEU A 106 3.89 11.31 6.06
N VAL A 107 3.75 12.62 6.28
CA VAL A 107 3.03 13.19 7.41
C VAL A 107 1.90 14.06 6.87
N PHE A 108 0.69 13.80 7.36
CA PHE A 108 -0.51 14.53 7.03
C PHE A 108 -0.98 15.32 8.26
N SER A 109 -1.29 16.59 8.07
CA SER A 109 -1.88 17.47 9.09
C SER A 109 -3.30 17.81 8.68
N ILE A 110 -4.27 17.44 9.51
CA ILE A 110 -5.69 17.73 9.29
C ILE A 110 -5.96 19.16 9.77
N GLU A 111 -6.49 19.99 8.86
CA GLU A 111 -6.73 21.42 9.10
C GLU A 111 -8.20 21.80 8.87
N SER A 112 -8.99 20.92 8.25
CA SER A 112 -10.40 21.11 7.96
C SER A 112 -11.15 19.79 8.04
N GLY A 113 -12.45 19.84 8.37
CA GLY A 113 -13.32 18.68 8.55
C GLY A 113 -13.69 18.42 10.00
N ASP A 114 -14.51 17.38 10.23
CA ASP A 114 -15.13 17.08 11.53
C ASP A 114 -14.28 16.16 12.42
N CYS A 115 -12.95 16.27 12.32
CA CYS A 115 -12.01 15.37 12.98
C CYS A 115 -11.28 16.06 14.13
N ALA A 116 -11.30 15.43 15.31
CA ALA A 116 -10.60 15.96 16.49
C ALA A 116 -9.09 15.68 16.46
N ARG A 117 -8.64 14.70 15.66
CA ARG A 117 -7.23 14.41 15.43
C ARG A 117 -6.62 15.45 14.49
N THR A 118 -5.36 15.79 14.74
CA THR A 118 -4.61 16.80 13.97
C THR A 118 -3.83 16.22 12.80
N GLY A 119 -3.79 14.90 12.62
CA GLY A 119 -2.96 14.27 11.59
C GLY A 119 -2.70 12.77 11.78
N TRP A 120 -1.97 12.21 10.81
CA TRP A 120 -1.44 10.85 10.82
C TRP A 120 -0.15 10.76 9.97
N SER A 121 0.55 9.63 10.08
CA SER A 121 1.69 9.30 9.22
C SER A 121 1.40 8.02 8.42
N SER A 122 2.04 7.90 7.28
CA SER A 122 1.88 6.76 6.39
C SER A 122 3.15 6.52 5.58
N ASP A 123 3.36 5.28 5.15
CA ASP A 123 4.48 4.93 4.27
C ASP A 123 3.96 4.45 2.91
N VAL A 124 4.72 4.76 1.87
CA VAL A 124 4.46 4.36 0.49
C VAL A 124 5.21 3.06 0.20
N TRP A 125 4.49 2.11 -0.36
CA TRP A 125 4.96 0.78 -0.68
C TRP A 125 4.79 0.50 -2.17
N ASP A 126 5.75 -0.21 -2.75
CA ASP A 126 5.57 -0.89 -4.03
C ASP A 126 4.88 -2.23 -3.76
N SER A 127 3.74 -2.45 -4.41
CA SER A 127 2.99 -3.71 -4.38
C SER A 127 3.76 -4.91 -4.98
N GLY A 128 4.88 -4.65 -5.66
CA GLY A 128 5.71 -5.60 -6.38
C GLY A 128 5.30 -5.80 -7.84
N SER A 129 4.18 -5.19 -8.27
CA SER A 129 3.77 -5.06 -9.67
C SER A 129 4.05 -3.68 -10.27
N GLY A 130 4.74 -2.80 -9.53
CA GLY A 130 4.99 -1.41 -9.90
C GLY A 130 3.82 -0.48 -9.60
N GLU A 131 2.79 -0.96 -8.90
CA GLU A 131 1.73 -0.09 -8.36
C GLU A 131 2.12 0.39 -6.98
N LEU A 132 1.92 1.67 -6.71
CA LEU A 132 2.14 2.27 -5.40
C LEU A 132 0.92 2.09 -4.50
N GLU A 133 1.19 1.77 -3.25
CA GLU A 133 0.20 1.64 -2.20
C GLU A 133 0.59 2.49 -1.00
N LEU A 134 -0.40 3.10 -0.37
CA LEU A 134 -0.27 3.86 0.85
C LEU A 134 -0.66 2.97 2.03
N LYS A 135 0.24 2.83 3.01
CA LYS A 135 0.09 1.99 4.19
C LYS A 135 -0.39 2.82 5.37
N ILE A 136 -1.63 2.60 5.82
CA ILE A 136 -2.19 3.32 6.98
C ILE A 136 -2.42 2.33 8.10
N PHE A 137 -1.71 2.51 9.21
CA PHE A 137 -1.86 1.67 10.39
C PHE A 137 -3.11 2.07 11.17
N LEU A 138 -3.87 1.08 11.63
CA LEU A 138 -4.90 1.29 12.65
C LEU A 138 -4.24 1.64 13.99
N ASP A 139 -4.92 2.39 14.86
CA ASP A 139 -4.32 2.77 16.16
C ASP A 139 -4.05 1.57 17.08
N SER A 140 -4.61 0.39 16.78
CA SER A 140 -4.33 -0.86 17.48
C SER A 140 -2.89 -1.37 17.26
N VAL A 141 -2.22 -0.89 16.21
CA VAL A 141 -0.84 -1.26 15.88
C VAL A 141 0.15 -0.50 16.77
N MET A 142 0.70 -1.19 17.77
CA MET A 142 1.76 -0.65 18.63
C MET A 142 3.15 -0.76 17.99
N ASP A 143 3.36 -1.77 17.16
CA ASP A 143 4.61 -2.05 16.47
C ASP A 143 4.33 -2.24 14.97
N PRO A 144 4.69 -1.25 14.12
CA PRO A 144 4.50 -1.30 12.67
C PRO A 144 5.09 -2.54 11.98
N ASP A 145 6.17 -3.11 12.53
CA ASP A 145 6.86 -4.28 11.97
C ASP A 145 6.13 -5.59 12.29
N SER A 146 5.28 -5.58 13.31
CA SER A 146 4.46 -6.72 13.75
C SER A 146 3.01 -6.67 13.25
N ALA A 147 2.63 -5.61 12.52
CA ALA A 147 1.27 -5.42 12.01
C ALA A 147 0.88 -6.48 10.98
N THR A 148 -0.33 -7.04 11.10
CA THR A 148 -0.90 -7.93 10.09
C THR A 148 -1.64 -7.15 9.01
N ASP A 149 -1.90 -7.75 7.84
CA ASP A 149 -2.66 -7.10 6.76
C ASP A 149 -4.06 -6.65 7.20
N SER A 150 -4.70 -7.39 8.11
CA SER A 150 -5.99 -7.01 8.70
C SER A 150 -5.91 -5.77 9.59
N GLN A 151 -4.71 -5.32 9.98
CA GLN A 151 -4.51 -4.12 10.81
C GLN A 151 -3.99 -2.94 9.98
N ILE A 152 -3.99 -3.08 8.65
CA ILE A 152 -3.46 -2.10 7.73
C ILE A 152 -4.54 -1.75 6.71
N PHE A 153 -4.91 -0.47 6.69
CA PHE A 153 -5.74 0.07 5.65
C PHE A 153 -4.86 0.49 4.47
N TRP A 154 -4.93 -0.29 3.38
CA TRP A 154 -4.16 -0.05 2.16
C TRP A 154 -4.96 0.79 1.16
N MET A 155 -4.36 1.86 0.64
CA MET A 155 -4.91 2.61 -0.51
C MET A 155 -4.00 2.46 -1.71
N ARG A 156 -4.55 2.23 -2.90
CA ARG A 156 -3.77 2.14 -4.14
C ARG A 156 -3.77 3.46 -4.87
N LYS A 157 -2.65 3.81 -5.50
CA LYS A 157 -2.61 4.96 -6.41
C LYS A 157 -3.40 4.65 -7.68
N ASP A 158 -4.32 5.52 -8.08
CA ASP A 158 -5.01 5.40 -9.36
C ASP A 158 -4.04 5.78 -10.49
N ALA A 159 -3.63 4.77 -11.27
CA ALA A 159 -2.73 4.93 -12.40
C ALA A 159 -3.32 5.75 -13.56
N ARG A 160 -4.62 6.10 -13.53
CA ARG A 160 -5.30 6.80 -14.62
C ARG A 160 -5.31 8.33 -14.48
N VAL A 161 -4.81 8.87 -13.36
CA VAL A 161 -4.90 10.31 -13.03
C VAL A 161 -3.52 10.93 -12.77
N SER A 162 -2.45 10.36 -13.33
CA SER A 162 -1.08 10.90 -13.25
C SER A 162 -0.79 11.98 -14.29
#